data_AF-A0AAU9XP01-F1
#
_entry.id   AF-A0AAU9XP01-F1
#
_cell.length_a   1.000
_cell.length_b   1.000
_cell.length_c   1.000
_cell.angle_alpha   90.00
_cell.angle_beta   90.00
_cell.angle_gamma   90.00
#
_symmetry.space_group_name_H-M   'P 1'
#
loop_
_entity.id
_entity.type
_entity.pdbx_description
1 polymer ?
#
loop_
_entity_poly.entity_id
_entity_poly.type
_entity_poly.pdbx_seq_one_letter_code
_entity_poly.pdbx_strand_id
1 'polypeptide(L)'
;MAAKPQTPTIKIDFWEPDAASTNSGAVKKISVEKPSVNKLKLKYKTERLRSYSNSLRDAVMTNNPDAIPRIVKEEGVKVNEMSKNGVPLIHEAAFDGKLECVKALLDCGAQVNTQDSEDWTALHAAVLGGHVELVRLLIHKGADVYAETIERYIPFHIAIEKGDEDMIAILVEEMAKLSSFLINREGNQSFWKRRERKSAKMSLPELTVGQVNYNSIELKWGGSENDTDNKKRKLFHVQLNKARARSACPGGPTLDPLTNYQGYSQQFVFKGLESMTQYQCRLRIMESDSDRHGGGWSEPITVCTPNEPPSGAELHKAVSRQDLETVRKILKENSAVVEVMDKFGLTPLMVAAQKGYTDVMEILLEFNADPEYPNTSGKTCLMIACYAGQEEAARLLRQHGALWETRDKNGLTAVHWAADGGHDDLLLWLVRDGGPVDIQDNVNGWTPLMRVACLTGNDEVAEVLIAKGADINKIDKSGKTVLMAASMNGHFNLVRLLVDKGADVFEKNREGKTALEFARSMDRHRIIKYLEFQVAKEEKQRKAKLLEERLKESQQKLGQMQINS
;
A
#
# COMPACT_ATOMS: atom_id res chain seq x y z
N MET A 1 -58.67 31.70 1.31
CA MET A 1 -57.93 30.62 0.63
C MET A 1 -57.09 31.24 -0.48
N ALA A 2 -55.92 30.65 -0.74
CA ALA A 2 -54.85 31.07 -1.67
C ALA A 2 -53.91 32.18 -1.17
N ALA A 3 -52.96 31.81 -0.31
CA ALA A 3 -51.72 32.55 -0.12
C ALA A 3 -50.71 32.18 -1.23
N LYS A 4 -50.16 33.19 -1.90
CA LYS A 4 -49.14 33.09 -2.95
C LYS A 4 -47.83 32.48 -2.40
N PRO A 5 -47.11 31.65 -3.17
CA PRO A 5 -45.80 31.13 -2.76
C PRO A 5 -44.76 32.26 -2.76
N GLN A 6 -44.13 32.47 -1.60
CA GLN A 6 -42.97 33.34 -1.46
C GLN A 6 -41.76 32.70 -2.15
N THR A 7 -41.15 33.44 -3.06
CA THR A 7 -39.82 33.16 -3.62
C THR A 7 -38.79 33.17 -2.50
N PRO A 8 -38.00 32.11 -2.28
CA PRO A 8 -36.96 32.12 -1.26
C PRO A 8 -35.78 32.98 -1.74
N THR A 9 -35.69 34.19 -1.20
CA THR A 9 -34.49 35.04 -1.22
C THR A 9 -33.39 34.33 -0.43
N ILE A 10 -32.33 33.88 -1.12
CA ILE A 10 -31.13 33.35 -0.47
C ILE A 10 -30.30 34.54 0.01
N LYS A 11 -30.21 34.71 1.33
CA LYS A 11 -29.23 35.62 1.95
C LYS A 11 -27.84 35.00 1.87
N ILE A 12 -26.88 35.76 1.38
CA ILE A 12 -25.45 35.45 1.40
C ILE A 12 -24.86 36.36 2.48
N ASP A 13 -24.54 35.82 3.65
CA ASP A 13 -23.95 36.59 4.74
C ASP A 13 -22.45 36.79 4.49
N PHE A 14 -22.03 38.04 4.32
CA PHE A 14 -20.62 38.46 4.30
C PHE A 14 -20.16 38.73 5.74
N TRP A 15 -19.06 38.11 6.16
CA TRP A 15 -18.45 38.36 7.47
C TRP A 15 -17.41 39.49 7.38
N GLU A 16 -17.68 40.63 8.03
CA GLU A 16 -16.70 41.70 8.28
C GLU A 16 -15.92 41.45 9.60
N PRO A 17 -14.60 41.72 9.68
CA PRO A 17 -13.84 41.55 10.91
C PRO A 17 -13.78 42.82 11.77
N ASP A 18 -14.01 42.66 13.08
CA ASP A 18 -13.99 43.72 14.09
C ASP A 18 -12.64 44.45 14.20
N ALA A 19 -12.73 45.77 14.30
CA ALA A 19 -11.63 46.69 14.54
C ALA A 19 -11.33 46.82 16.05
N ALA A 20 -10.15 46.35 16.50
CA ALA A 20 -9.39 46.94 17.61
C ALA A 20 -8.09 46.16 17.91
N SER A 21 -6.94 46.65 17.44
CA SER A 21 -5.78 46.94 18.29
C SER A 21 -4.60 47.34 17.38
N THR A 22 -4.32 48.62 17.36
CA THR A 22 -3.14 49.23 16.78
C THR A 22 -1.88 48.72 17.48
N ASN A 23 -0.95 48.14 16.75
CA ASN A 23 0.46 48.48 16.94
C ASN A 23 1.26 48.31 15.65
N SER A 24 1.90 49.41 15.31
CA SER A 24 2.64 49.70 14.09
C SER A 24 3.86 48.80 13.89
N GLY A 25 4.03 48.28 12.68
CA GLY A 25 5.23 47.56 12.26
C GLY A 25 5.25 47.28 10.76
N ALA A 26 5.50 48.34 9.97
CA ALA A 26 6.00 48.33 8.59
C ALA A 26 5.35 47.34 7.59
N VAL A 27 4.51 47.90 6.74
CA VAL A 27 4.13 47.38 5.42
C VAL A 27 5.38 47.00 4.62
N LYS A 28 5.57 45.71 4.32
CA LYS A 28 6.24 45.27 3.10
C LYS A 28 5.21 44.57 2.23
N LYS A 29 4.71 45.31 1.24
CA LYS A 29 4.04 44.83 0.03
C LYS A 29 4.78 43.59 -0.48
N ILE A 30 4.13 42.44 -0.47
CA ILE A 30 4.53 41.29 -1.29
C ILE A 30 3.36 41.04 -2.24
N SER A 31 3.48 41.62 -3.41
CA SER A 31 2.65 41.36 -4.58
C SER A 31 2.89 39.94 -5.07
N VAL A 32 1.84 39.11 -5.11
CA VAL A 32 1.84 37.80 -5.76
C VAL A 32 0.87 37.89 -6.94
N GLU A 33 1.38 37.60 -8.13
CA GLU A 33 0.74 37.77 -9.44
C GLU A 33 -0.46 36.84 -9.64
N LYS A 34 -1.54 37.37 -10.23
CA LYS A 34 -2.79 36.66 -10.63
C LYS A 34 -2.71 36.27 -12.13
N PRO A 35 -2.49 35.00 -12.53
CA PRO A 35 -2.14 34.71 -13.93
C PRO A 35 -3.05 33.78 -14.75
N SER A 36 -4.21 33.26 -14.33
CA SER A 36 -5.05 32.38 -15.21
C SER A 36 -5.92 33.16 -16.21
N VAL A 37 -6.94 33.89 -15.73
CA VAL A 37 -7.83 34.71 -16.60
C VAL A 37 -7.10 35.88 -17.26
N ASN A 38 -6.11 36.47 -16.59
CA ASN A 38 -5.36 37.60 -17.13
C ASN A 38 -4.44 37.18 -18.29
N LYS A 39 -3.85 35.97 -18.23
CA LYS A 39 -3.05 35.41 -19.33
C LYS A 39 -3.91 35.10 -20.55
N LEU A 40 -5.13 34.59 -20.34
CA LEU A 40 -6.11 34.32 -21.40
C LEU A 40 -6.65 35.61 -22.03
N LYS A 41 -7.03 36.62 -21.22
CA LYS A 41 -7.36 37.96 -21.73
C LYS A 41 -6.19 38.58 -22.49
N LEU A 42 -4.94 38.31 -22.08
CA LEU A 42 -3.74 38.77 -22.77
C LEU A 42 -3.51 38.03 -24.10
N LYS A 43 -3.83 36.73 -24.21
CA LYS A 43 -3.82 35.94 -25.47
C LYS A 43 -4.67 36.63 -26.53
N TYR A 44 -5.97 36.77 -26.28
CA TYR A 44 -6.89 37.45 -27.21
C TYR A 44 -6.57 38.95 -27.45
N LYS A 45 -5.98 39.66 -26.48
CA LYS A 45 -5.66 41.10 -26.60
C LYS A 45 -4.33 41.40 -27.32
N THR A 46 -3.31 40.55 -27.17
CA THR A 46 -2.01 40.70 -27.87
C THR A 46 -2.04 40.17 -29.31
N GLU A 47 -2.93 39.21 -29.59
CA GLU A 47 -3.16 38.66 -30.93
C GLU A 47 -3.79 39.66 -31.91
N ARG A 48 -4.46 40.70 -31.39
CA ARG A 48 -5.00 41.85 -32.15
C ARG A 48 -3.95 42.62 -32.97
N LEU A 49 -2.65 42.49 -32.62
CA LEU A 49 -1.57 43.33 -33.15
C LEU A 49 -0.67 42.62 -34.19
N ARG A 50 -0.85 41.31 -34.48
CA ARG A 50 0.16 40.53 -35.24
C ARG A 50 -0.36 39.64 -36.39
N SER A 51 -1.63 39.73 -36.79
CA SER A 51 -2.17 38.90 -37.88
C SER A 51 -2.22 39.67 -39.21
N TYR A 52 -1.64 39.09 -40.26
CA TYR A 52 -1.87 39.51 -41.65
C TYR A 52 -3.35 39.34 -42.02
N SER A 53 -3.87 40.28 -42.81
CA SER A 53 -5.26 40.42 -43.23
C SER A 53 -5.70 39.28 -44.16
N ASN A 54 -6.58 38.41 -43.68
CA ASN A 54 -7.50 37.68 -44.56
C ASN A 54 -8.74 38.55 -44.72
N SER A 55 -9.22 38.74 -45.95
CA SER A 55 -10.45 39.50 -46.29
C SER A 55 -11.62 39.17 -45.35
N LEU A 56 -11.79 37.88 -45.05
CA LEU A 56 -12.80 37.35 -44.13
C LEU A 56 -12.57 37.74 -42.67
N ARG A 57 -11.33 37.77 -42.19
CA ARG A 57 -10.99 38.16 -40.81
C ARG A 57 -11.15 39.65 -40.61
N ASP A 58 -10.77 40.47 -41.59
CA ASP A 58 -10.97 41.92 -41.55
C ASP A 58 -12.47 42.27 -41.50
N ALA A 59 -13.31 41.54 -42.22
CA ALA A 59 -14.77 41.70 -42.17
C ALA A 59 -15.35 41.40 -40.77
N VAL A 60 -14.84 40.37 -40.08
CA VAL A 60 -15.23 40.05 -38.69
C VAL A 60 -14.72 41.12 -37.71
N MET A 61 -13.47 41.57 -37.85
CA MET A 61 -12.87 42.58 -36.98
C MET A 61 -13.52 43.96 -37.13
N THR A 62 -13.93 44.32 -38.35
CA THR A 62 -14.67 45.57 -38.64
C THR A 62 -16.17 45.45 -38.39
N ASN A 63 -16.66 44.27 -37.95
CA ASN A 63 -18.07 43.98 -37.66
C ASN A 63 -19.01 44.23 -38.86
N ASN A 64 -18.63 43.73 -40.03
CA ASN A 64 -19.44 43.79 -41.25
C ASN A 64 -20.02 42.41 -41.60
N PRO A 65 -21.20 42.04 -41.05
CA PRO A 65 -21.77 40.71 -41.22
C PRO A 65 -22.22 40.40 -42.65
N ASP A 66 -22.64 41.41 -43.43
CA ASP A 66 -23.13 41.23 -44.81
C ASP A 66 -22.02 40.85 -45.80
N ALA A 67 -20.78 41.22 -45.49
CA ALA A 67 -19.62 40.86 -46.28
C ALA A 67 -19.22 39.38 -46.13
N ILE A 68 -19.51 38.77 -44.97
CA ILE A 68 -19.06 37.41 -44.63
C ILE A 68 -19.61 36.35 -45.62
N PRO A 69 -20.92 36.26 -45.91
CA PRO A 69 -21.43 35.29 -46.87
C PRO A 69 -20.96 35.53 -48.31
N ARG A 70 -20.73 36.80 -48.68
CA ARG A 70 -20.23 37.17 -50.02
C ARG A 70 -18.79 36.69 -50.21
N ILE A 71 -17.92 37.00 -49.25
CA ILE A 71 -16.50 36.62 -49.26
C ILE A 71 -16.36 35.08 -49.25
N VAL A 72 -17.11 34.39 -48.40
CA VAL A 72 -17.05 32.91 -48.32
C VAL A 72 -17.48 32.26 -49.64
N LYS A 73 -18.47 32.83 -50.36
CA LYS A 73 -18.99 32.27 -51.61
C LYS A 73 -18.16 32.63 -52.85
N GLU A 74 -17.61 33.84 -52.93
CA GLU A 74 -16.85 34.33 -54.09
C GLU A 74 -15.36 33.94 -54.03
N GLU A 75 -14.75 33.95 -52.85
CA GLU A 75 -13.30 33.66 -52.68
C GLU A 75 -13.02 32.20 -52.28
N GLY A 76 -14.04 31.39 -51.98
CA GLY A 76 -13.89 29.96 -51.67
C GLY A 76 -13.09 29.65 -50.40
N VAL A 77 -12.99 30.63 -49.48
CA VAL A 77 -12.21 30.53 -48.23
C VAL A 77 -12.86 29.54 -47.26
N LYS A 78 -12.07 28.68 -46.62
CA LYS A 78 -12.59 27.72 -45.65
C LYS A 78 -12.93 28.43 -44.34
N VAL A 79 -14.20 28.36 -43.94
CA VAL A 79 -14.75 29.08 -42.77
C VAL A 79 -14.10 28.66 -41.43
N ASN A 80 -13.57 27.44 -41.34
CA ASN A 80 -12.91 26.91 -40.15
C ASN A 80 -11.38 27.07 -40.19
N GLU A 81 -10.86 28.02 -40.97
CA GLU A 81 -9.41 28.31 -40.94
C GLU A 81 -8.98 28.78 -39.55
N MET A 82 -7.93 28.12 -39.04
CA MET A 82 -7.30 28.46 -37.78
C MET A 82 -6.24 29.55 -38.02
N SER A 83 -6.10 30.46 -37.06
CA SER A 83 -4.96 31.37 -37.03
C SER A 83 -3.64 30.59 -36.95
N LYS A 84 -2.49 31.23 -37.20
CA LYS A 84 -1.17 30.61 -37.04
C LYS A 84 -0.92 30.02 -35.63
N ASN A 85 -1.70 30.45 -34.63
CA ASN A 85 -1.64 29.97 -33.25
C ASN A 85 -2.70 28.89 -32.93
N GLY A 86 -3.46 28.43 -33.93
CA GLY A 86 -4.47 27.39 -33.76
C GLY A 86 -5.83 27.87 -33.25
N VAL A 87 -6.11 29.19 -33.30
CA VAL A 87 -7.39 29.76 -32.82
C VAL A 87 -8.39 29.88 -33.99
N PRO A 88 -9.58 29.28 -33.91
CA PRO A 88 -10.62 29.43 -34.92
C PRO A 88 -11.20 30.86 -34.95
N LEU A 89 -11.53 31.36 -36.15
CA LEU A 89 -12.08 32.72 -36.33
C LEU A 89 -13.37 32.97 -35.53
N ILE A 90 -14.20 31.93 -35.34
CA ILE A 90 -15.43 32.00 -34.55
C ILE A 90 -15.16 32.31 -33.06
N HIS A 91 -14.01 31.91 -32.51
CA HIS A 91 -13.64 32.17 -31.10
C HIS A 91 -13.30 33.63 -30.89
N GLU A 92 -12.62 34.25 -31.85
CA GLU A 92 -12.29 35.68 -31.80
C GLU A 92 -13.56 36.54 -31.90
N ALA A 93 -14.43 36.21 -32.86
CA ALA A 93 -15.74 36.85 -32.98
C ALA A 93 -16.57 36.69 -31.70
N ALA A 94 -16.47 35.53 -31.04
CA ALA A 94 -17.20 35.23 -29.83
C ALA A 94 -16.65 35.96 -28.59
N PHE A 95 -15.33 36.09 -28.47
CA PHE A 95 -14.69 36.86 -27.39
C PHE A 95 -15.02 38.37 -27.48
N ASP A 96 -15.07 38.92 -28.69
CA ASP A 96 -15.40 40.34 -28.93
C ASP A 96 -16.90 40.63 -28.93
N GLY A 97 -17.75 39.60 -28.85
CA GLY A 97 -19.21 39.74 -28.76
C GLY A 97 -19.87 40.15 -30.07
N LYS A 98 -19.27 39.83 -31.22
CA LYS A 98 -19.80 40.17 -32.55
C LYS A 98 -20.92 39.23 -32.95
N LEU A 99 -22.09 39.40 -32.33
CA LEU A 99 -23.25 38.50 -32.45
C LEU A 99 -23.63 38.21 -33.92
N GLU A 100 -23.79 39.24 -34.74
CA GLU A 100 -24.21 39.10 -36.14
C GLU A 100 -23.13 38.44 -37.00
N CYS A 101 -21.84 38.68 -36.72
CA CYS A 101 -20.75 37.98 -37.39
C CYS A 101 -20.70 36.50 -37.01
N VAL A 102 -20.93 36.14 -35.74
CA VAL A 102 -21.00 34.73 -35.32
C VAL A 102 -22.19 34.01 -35.97
N LYS A 103 -23.35 34.68 -36.08
CA LYS A 103 -24.50 34.14 -36.84
C LYS A 103 -24.13 33.88 -38.30
N ALA A 104 -23.57 34.88 -38.99
CA ALA A 104 -23.17 34.75 -40.39
C ALA A 104 -22.13 33.64 -40.60
N LEU A 105 -21.16 33.49 -39.69
CA LEU A 105 -20.17 32.41 -39.74
C LEU A 105 -20.80 31.03 -39.55
N LEU A 106 -21.71 30.87 -38.59
CA LEU A 106 -22.44 29.61 -38.38
C LEU A 106 -23.32 29.25 -39.58
N ASP A 107 -23.99 30.23 -40.18
CA ASP A 107 -24.83 30.01 -41.37
C ASP A 107 -23.99 29.68 -42.63
N CYS A 108 -22.73 30.13 -42.67
CA CYS A 108 -21.75 29.73 -43.69
C CYS A 108 -21.09 28.36 -43.43
N GLY A 109 -21.49 27.64 -42.38
CA GLY A 109 -21.00 26.28 -42.08
C GLY A 109 -19.85 26.22 -41.07
N ALA A 110 -19.62 27.26 -40.27
CA ALA A 110 -18.69 27.19 -39.14
C ALA A 110 -19.14 26.13 -38.13
N GLN A 111 -18.20 25.33 -37.61
CA GLN A 111 -18.51 24.32 -36.60
C GLN A 111 -18.58 24.96 -35.20
N VAL A 112 -19.73 24.86 -34.54
CA VAL A 112 -20.00 25.51 -33.25
C VAL A 112 -19.10 25.01 -32.10
N ASN A 113 -18.69 23.74 -32.14
CA ASN A 113 -17.84 23.10 -31.13
C ASN A 113 -16.40 22.92 -31.60
N THR A 114 -15.93 23.75 -32.55
CA THR A 114 -14.51 23.73 -32.95
C THR A 114 -13.65 24.01 -31.72
N GLN A 115 -12.61 23.21 -31.53
CA GLN A 115 -11.66 23.37 -30.43
C GLN A 115 -10.38 24.05 -30.93
N ASP A 116 -9.82 24.96 -30.14
CA ASP A 116 -8.48 25.52 -30.39
C ASP A 116 -7.38 24.57 -29.84
N SER A 117 -6.12 25.01 -29.87
CA SER A 117 -4.98 24.25 -29.36
C SER A 117 -5.01 23.95 -27.85
N GLU A 118 -5.91 24.57 -27.08
CA GLU A 118 -6.11 24.37 -25.64
C GLU A 118 -7.48 23.72 -25.33
N ASP A 119 -8.12 23.13 -26.34
CA ASP A 119 -9.47 22.57 -26.32
C ASP A 119 -10.58 23.60 -26.00
N TRP A 120 -10.31 24.90 -26.21
CA TRP A 120 -11.33 25.93 -26.03
C TRP A 120 -12.34 25.93 -27.16
N THR A 121 -13.60 26.16 -26.80
CA THR A 121 -14.71 26.33 -27.74
C THR A 121 -15.14 27.80 -27.82
N ALA A 122 -15.92 28.14 -28.86
CA ALA A 122 -16.51 29.47 -28.98
C ALA A 122 -17.37 29.86 -27.75
N LEU A 123 -17.95 28.87 -27.06
CA LEU A 123 -18.72 29.09 -25.83
C LEU A 123 -17.83 29.53 -24.66
N HIS A 124 -16.63 28.96 -24.51
CA HIS A 124 -15.66 29.41 -23.50
C HIS A 124 -15.23 30.86 -23.75
N ALA A 125 -14.96 31.20 -25.01
CA ALA A 125 -14.60 32.56 -25.42
C ALA A 125 -15.73 33.57 -25.16
N ALA A 126 -16.98 33.21 -25.46
CA ALA A 126 -18.16 34.05 -25.21
C ALA A 126 -18.39 34.31 -23.72
N VAL A 127 -18.23 33.27 -22.87
CA VAL A 127 -18.35 33.40 -21.40
C VAL A 127 -17.20 34.24 -20.83
N LEU A 128 -15.97 34.05 -21.31
CA LEU A 128 -14.84 34.88 -20.93
C LEU A 128 -15.06 36.36 -21.30
N GLY A 129 -15.59 36.61 -22.50
CA GLY A 129 -16.02 37.93 -22.99
C GLY A 129 -17.16 38.55 -22.17
N GLY A 130 -18.04 37.72 -21.60
CA GLY A 130 -19.22 38.14 -20.84
C GLY A 130 -20.45 38.42 -21.72
N HIS A 131 -20.49 37.86 -22.93
CA HIS A 131 -21.53 38.18 -23.91
C HIS A 131 -22.72 37.24 -23.77
N VAL A 132 -23.66 37.60 -22.89
CA VAL A 132 -24.82 36.78 -22.50
C VAL A 132 -25.68 36.35 -23.69
N GLU A 133 -26.04 37.28 -24.58
CA GLU A 133 -26.90 36.98 -25.74
C GLU A 133 -26.22 36.01 -26.72
N LEU A 134 -24.90 36.14 -26.86
CA LEU A 134 -24.11 35.25 -27.69
C LEU A 134 -24.01 33.84 -27.09
N VAL A 135 -23.85 33.73 -25.77
CA VAL A 135 -23.87 32.44 -25.06
C VAL A 135 -25.21 31.73 -25.30
N ARG A 136 -26.33 32.44 -25.20
CA ARG A 136 -27.65 31.86 -25.52
C ARG A 136 -27.74 31.41 -26.97
N LEU A 137 -27.27 32.22 -27.92
CA LEU A 137 -27.27 31.86 -29.35
C LEU A 137 -26.44 30.61 -29.63
N LEU A 138 -25.23 30.52 -29.07
CA LEU A 138 -24.33 29.37 -29.26
C LEU A 138 -24.97 28.09 -28.72
N ILE A 139 -25.56 28.14 -27.53
CA ILE A 139 -26.29 27.00 -26.94
C ILE A 139 -27.46 26.57 -27.83
N HIS A 140 -28.26 27.53 -28.34
CA HIS A 140 -29.36 27.24 -29.26
C HIS A 140 -28.88 26.62 -30.59
N LYS A 141 -27.69 26.97 -31.06
CA LYS A 141 -27.06 26.40 -32.26
C LYS A 141 -26.30 25.09 -31.97
N GLY A 142 -26.44 24.52 -30.77
CA GLY A 142 -25.90 23.21 -30.41
C GLY A 142 -24.49 23.23 -29.80
N ALA A 143 -24.06 24.35 -29.21
CA ALA A 143 -22.82 24.41 -28.46
C ALA A 143 -22.87 23.50 -27.23
N ASP A 144 -21.81 22.72 -27.02
CA ASP A 144 -21.69 21.86 -25.85
C ASP A 144 -21.35 22.70 -24.61
N VAL A 145 -22.33 22.82 -23.70
CA VAL A 145 -22.19 23.52 -22.42
C VAL A 145 -21.26 22.81 -21.44
N TYR A 146 -20.90 21.55 -21.71
CA TYR A 146 -20.00 20.74 -20.90
C TYR A 146 -18.64 20.49 -21.55
N ALA A 147 -18.33 21.18 -22.66
CA ALA A 147 -17.01 21.07 -23.28
C ALA A 147 -15.92 21.38 -22.24
N GLU A 148 -14.92 20.51 -22.12
CA GLU A 148 -13.79 20.67 -21.20
C GLU A 148 -12.56 21.16 -21.96
N THR A 149 -11.84 22.12 -21.38
CA THR A 149 -10.50 22.51 -21.84
C THR A 149 -9.44 21.49 -21.37
N ILE A 150 -8.18 21.62 -21.82
CA ILE A 150 -7.07 20.79 -21.33
C ILE A 150 -6.92 20.84 -19.79
N GLU A 151 -7.21 22.00 -19.19
CA GLU A 151 -7.19 22.20 -17.73
C GLU A 151 -8.48 21.72 -17.03
N ARG A 152 -9.38 21.04 -17.78
CA ARG A 152 -10.68 20.51 -17.33
C ARG A 152 -11.65 21.59 -16.83
N TYR A 153 -11.52 22.81 -17.36
CA TYR A 153 -12.51 23.85 -17.13
C TYR A 153 -13.66 23.72 -18.12
N ILE A 154 -14.88 23.81 -17.61
CA ILE A 154 -16.10 23.99 -18.40
C ILE A 154 -16.47 25.49 -18.44
N PRO A 155 -17.31 25.95 -19.37
CA PRO A 155 -17.69 27.36 -19.44
C PRO A 155 -18.25 27.91 -18.11
N PHE A 156 -18.92 27.07 -17.31
CA PHE A 156 -19.40 27.44 -15.98
C PHE A 156 -18.29 27.78 -14.97
N HIS A 157 -17.13 27.09 -15.00
CA HIS A 157 -16.01 27.42 -14.12
C HIS A 157 -15.43 28.81 -14.45
N ILE A 158 -15.40 29.19 -15.73
CA ILE A 158 -14.97 30.52 -16.17
C ILE A 158 -15.94 31.60 -15.65
N ALA A 159 -17.25 31.34 -15.69
CA ALA A 159 -18.25 32.27 -15.17
C ALA A 159 -18.10 32.49 -13.65
N ILE A 160 -17.81 31.42 -12.88
CA ILE A 160 -17.52 31.50 -11.44
C ILE A 160 -16.25 32.31 -11.17
N GLU A 161 -15.16 32.04 -11.89
CA GLU A 161 -13.90 32.75 -11.69
C GLU A 161 -14.03 34.25 -12.00
N LYS A 162 -14.91 34.61 -12.95
CA LYS A 162 -15.21 36.00 -13.28
C LYS A 162 -16.17 36.67 -12.29
N GLY A 163 -16.93 35.89 -11.52
CA GLY A 163 -17.95 36.38 -10.58
C GLY A 163 -19.17 36.98 -11.28
N ASP A 164 -19.48 36.55 -12.50
CA ASP A 164 -20.54 37.11 -13.32
C ASP A 164 -21.88 36.38 -13.03
N GLU A 165 -22.63 36.88 -12.05
CA GLU A 165 -23.83 36.22 -11.51
C GLU A 165 -24.90 35.95 -12.57
N ASP A 166 -25.09 36.88 -13.51
CA ASP A 166 -26.05 36.74 -14.61
C ASP A 166 -25.63 35.60 -15.56
N MET A 167 -24.34 35.50 -15.87
CA MET A 167 -23.80 34.42 -16.71
C MET A 167 -23.91 33.05 -16.02
N ILE A 168 -23.67 33.00 -14.70
CA ILE A 168 -23.81 31.80 -13.88
C ILE A 168 -25.27 31.33 -13.88
N ALA A 169 -26.22 32.23 -13.65
CA ALA A 169 -27.64 31.91 -13.64
C ALA A 169 -28.10 31.32 -14.98
N ILE A 170 -27.66 31.90 -16.09
CA ILE A 170 -28.05 31.49 -17.44
C ILE A 170 -27.45 30.13 -17.81
N LEU A 171 -26.17 29.90 -17.51
CA LEU A 171 -25.55 28.61 -17.76
C LEU A 171 -26.21 27.51 -16.92
N VAL A 172 -26.57 27.79 -15.66
CA VAL A 172 -27.30 26.84 -14.81
C VAL A 172 -28.70 26.55 -15.34
N GLU A 173 -29.42 27.58 -15.79
CA GLU A 173 -30.75 27.45 -16.38
C GLU A 173 -30.72 26.58 -17.65
N GLU A 174 -29.80 26.84 -18.57
CA GLU A 174 -29.68 26.08 -19.83
C GLU A 174 -29.14 24.66 -19.61
N MET A 175 -28.21 24.47 -18.66
CA MET A 175 -27.78 23.13 -18.23
C MET A 175 -28.93 22.33 -17.60
N ALA A 176 -29.83 22.99 -16.86
CA ALA A 176 -31.03 22.36 -16.28
C ALA A 176 -32.10 22.03 -17.34
N LYS A 177 -32.21 22.82 -18.41
CA LYS A 177 -33.08 22.51 -19.54
C LYS A 177 -32.54 21.30 -20.33
N LEU A 178 -31.24 21.29 -20.63
CA LEU A 178 -30.58 20.17 -21.33
C LEU A 178 -30.65 18.87 -20.52
N SER A 179 -30.52 18.94 -19.19
CA SER A 179 -30.69 17.78 -18.31
C SER A 179 -32.10 17.20 -18.38
N SER A 180 -33.14 18.04 -18.35
CA SER A 180 -34.54 17.58 -18.50
C SER A 180 -34.86 17.03 -19.90
N PHE A 181 -34.24 17.58 -20.95
CA PHE A 181 -34.42 17.14 -22.34
C PHE A 181 -33.72 15.80 -22.62
N LEU A 182 -32.54 15.57 -22.04
CA LEU A 182 -31.76 14.34 -22.19
C LEU A 182 -32.32 13.13 -21.42
N ILE A 183 -33.16 13.37 -20.40
CA ILE A 183 -33.85 12.30 -19.66
C ILE A 183 -34.89 11.58 -20.54
N ASN A 184 -35.46 12.26 -21.54
CA ASN A 184 -36.61 11.75 -22.28
C ASN A 184 -36.30 10.99 -23.57
N ARG A 185 -35.06 11.05 -24.11
CA ARG A 185 -34.85 10.54 -25.47
C ARG A 185 -34.18 9.19 -25.62
N GLU A 186 -33.31 8.71 -24.74
CA GLU A 186 -32.80 7.33 -24.86
C GLU A 186 -31.96 6.89 -23.65
N GLY A 187 -32.44 5.88 -22.93
CA GLY A 187 -31.65 4.69 -22.60
C GLY A 187 -30.40 4.79 -21.72
N ASN A 188 -30.02 5.93 -21.12
CA ASN A 188 -28.85 6.00 -20.23
C ASN A 188 -29.24 6.10 -18.75
N GLN A 189 -29.70 4.96 -18.19
CA GLN A 189 -29.82 4.73 -16.75
C GLN A 189 -28.48 4.83 -15.99
N SER A 190 -27.35 4.99 -16.68
CA SER A 190 -26.00 5.08 -16.11
C SER A 190 -25.59 6.49 -15.71
N PHE A 191 -26.19 7.54 -16.30
CA PHE A 191 -25.72 8.92 -16.10
C PHE A 191 -26.54 9.66 -15.02
N TRP A 192 -27.87 9.48 -14.99
CA TRP A 192 -28.76 10.15 -14.03
C TRP A 192 -28.80 9.50 -12.64
N LYS A 193 -28.54 8.19 -12.53
CA LYS A 193 -28.41 7.51 -11.23
C LYS A 193 -27.25 8.04 -10.38
N ARG A 194 -26.28 8.75 -10.97
CA ARG A 194 -25.12 9.31 -10.28
C ARG A 194 -25.39 10.68 -9.63
N ARG A 195 -26.43 11.40 -10.06
CA ARG A 195 -26.67 12.78 -9.61
C ARG A 195 -27.87 12.90 -8.66
N GLU A 196 -28.91 12.08 -8.78
CA GLU A 196 -29.99 12.02 -7.77
C GLU A 196 -29.51 11.52 -6.40
N ARG A 197 -28.44 10.69 -6.35
CA ARG A 197 -27.79 10.30 -5.08
C ARG A 197 -27.04 11.43 -4.37
N LYS A 198 -26.78 12.58 -5.02
CA LYS A 198 -26.12 13.74 -4.40
C LYS A 198 -27.10 14.72 -3.73
N SER A 199 -28.41 14.51 -3.84
CA SER A 199 -29.40 15.31 -3.09
C SER A 199 -30.19 14.49 -2.07
N ALA A 200 -30.07 13.16 -2.06
CA ALA A 200 -30.36 12.41 -0.86
C ALA A 200 -29.22 12.67 0.13
N LYS A 201 -29.54 13.30 1.27
CA LYS A 201 -28.82 13.07 2.52
C LYS A 201 -28.89 11.57 2.83
N MET A 202 -28.16 10.75 2.08
CA MET A 202 -27.78 9.43 2.54
C MET A 202 -26.83 9.74 3.69
N SER A 203 -27.34 9.55 4.90
CA SER A 203 -26.55 9.50 6.12
C SER A 203 -25.33 8.63 5.82
N LEU A 204 -24.18 9.27 5.60
CA LEU A 204 -22.91 8.57 5.57
C LEU A 204 -22.86 7.75 6.86
N PRO A 205 -22.39 6.50 6.82
CA PRO A 205 -22.16 5.74 8.04
C PRO A 205 -21.32 6.62 8.95
N GLU A 206 -21.78 6.82 10.19
CA GLU A 206 -21.06 7.65 11.15
C GLU A 206 -19.65 7.06 11.28
N LEU A 207 -18.66 7.83 10.84
CA LEU A 207 -17.27 7.51 11.08
C LEU A 207 -17.09 7.65 12.58
N THR A 208 -16.92 6.53 13.26
CA THR A 208 -16.64 6.50 14.68
C THR A 208 -15.16 6.24 14.85
N VAL A 209 -14.53 7.06 15.68
CA VAL A 209 -13.17 6.81 16.10
C VAL A 209 -13.24 5.71 17.15
N GLY A 210 -12.58 4.58 16.88
CA GLY A 210 -12.48 3.47 17.80
C GLY A 210 -11.41 3.77 18.86
N GLN A 211 -10.50 2.83 19.08
CA GLN A 211 -9.36 3.05 19.95
C GLN A 211 -8.35 4.02 19.32
N VAL A 212 -8.01 5.09 20.06
CA VAL A 212 -6.95 6.03 19.69
C VAL A 212 -5.76 5.79 20.60
N ASN A 213 -4.63 5.44 20.01
CA ASN A 213 -3.38 5.21 20.71
C ASN A 213 -2.34 6.22 20.23
N TYR A 214 -1.19 6.25 20.88
CA TYR A 214 -0.17 7.26 20.61
C TYR A 214 0.50 7.11 19.22
N ASN A 215 0.49 5.89 18.67
CA ASN A 215 1.06 5.57 17.35
C ASN A 215 0.05 4.92 16.39
N SER A 216 -1.21 4.75 16.80
CA SER A 216 -2.23 4.11 15.98
C SER A 216 -3.60 4.71 16.21
N ILE A 217 -4.38 4.80 15.14
CA ILE A 217 -5.76 5.27 15.18
C ILE A 217 -6.61 4.18 14.52
N GLU A 218 -7.52 3.62 15.31
CA GLU A 218 -8.55 2.73 14.81
C GLU A 218 -9.76 3.56 14.39
N LEU A 219 -10.20 3.35 13.15
CA LEU A 219 -11.42 3.94 12.60
C LEU A 219 -12.42 2.82 12.33
N LYS A 220 -13.65 3.03 12.79
CA LYS A 220 -14.81 2.15 12.54
C LYS A 220 -15.88 2.96 11.84
N TRP A 221 -16.61 2.35 10.93
CA TRP A 221 -17.74 3.02 10.29
C TRP A 221 -18.85 2.02 10.01
N GLY A 222 -20.01 2.28 10.62
CA GLY A 222 -21.14 1.37 10.62
C GLY A 222 -22.28 1.86 9.74
N GLY A 223 -22.81 0.99 8.89
CA GLY A 223 -24.21 1.01 8.48
C GLY A 223 -24.90 -0.16 9.17
N SER A 224 -26.03 0.09 9.83
CA SER A 224 -26.92 -0.87 10.50
C SER A 224 -26.72 -2.34 10.06
N GLU A 225 -26.43 -3.22 11.01
CA GLU A 225 -26.27 -4.68 10.80
C GLU A 225 -27.52 -5.40 10.26
N ASN A 226 -28.59 -4.70 9.92
CA ASN A 226 -29.85 -5.27 9.43
C ASN A 226 -30.20 -4.92 7.97
N ASP A 227 -29.23 -4.87 7.06
CA ASP A 227 -29.51 -4.87 5.62
C ASP A 227 -29.00 -6.18 4.99
N THR A 228 -29.78 -7.24 5.17
CA THR A 228 -29.58 -8.57 4.56
C THR A 228 -29.84 -8.59 3.06
N ASP A 229 -29.83 -7.45 2.37
CA ASP A 229 -30.06 -7.40 0.94
C ASP A 229 -29.01 -6.57 0.17
N ASN A 230 -28.51 -7.21 -0.88
CA ASN A 230 -27.70 -6.70 -1.98
C ASN A 230 -26.15 -6.74 -1.85
N LYS A 231 -25.62 -7.85 -2.36
CA LYS A 231 -24.21 -8.21 -2.61
C LYS A 231 -23.48 -7.27 -3.59
N LYS A 232 -23.07 -6.07 -3.14
CA LYS A 232 -21.87 -5.40 -3.68
C LYS A 232 -21.03 -4.88 -2.53
N ARG A 233 -19.83 -5.44 -2.35
CA ARG A 233 -18.86 -4.98 -1.35
C ARG A 233 -18.54 -3.51 -1.65
N LYS A 234 -18.92 -2.60 -0.76
CA LYS A 234 -18.62 -1.17 -0.90
C LYS A 234 -17.13 -0.98 -0.63
N LEU A 235 -16.43 -0.31 -1.56
CA LEU A 235 -15.01 0.01 -1.38
C LEU A 235 -14.91 1.28 -0.53
N PHE A 236 -14.22 1.22 0.59
CA PHE A 236 -13.99 2.34 1.47
C PHE A 236 -12.62 2.94 1.19
N HIS A 237 -12.59 4.26 1.04
CA HIS A 237 -11.37 5.03 0.95
C HIS A 237 -11.25 5.88 2.22
N VAL A 238 -10.21 5.60 3.01
CA VAL A 238 -9.94 6.27 4.26
C VAL A 238 -8.66 7.07 4.11
N GLN A 239 -8.75 8.37 4.40
CA GLN A 239 -7.62 9.28 4.34
C GLN A 239 -7.29 9.77 5.74
N LEU A 240 -6.00 9.64 6.11
CA LEU A 240 -5.45 10.16 7.35
C LEU A 240 -4.40 11.24 7.03
N ASN A 241 -4.62 12.44 7.56
CA ASN A 241 -3.74 13.59 7.30
C ASN A 241 -3.25 14.23 8.59
N LYS A 242 -1.96 14.60 8.66
CA LYS A 242 -1.38 15.31 9.80
C LYS A 242 -1.73 16.80 9.75
N ALA A 243 -2.28 17.35 10.82
CA ALA A 243 -2.49 18.77 11.00
C ALA A 243 -1.17 19.43 11.45
N ARG A 244 -0.64 20.35 10.64
CA ARG A 244 0.56 21.13 11.00
C ARG A 244 0.20 22.21 12.04
N ALA A 245 1.01 22.33 13.09
CA ALA A 245 0.86 23.39 14.09
C ALA A 245 1.26 24.76 13.50
N ARG A 246 0.29 25.69 13.52
CA ARG A 246 0.33 27.12 13.12
C ARG A 246 0.42 27.42 11.61
N SER A 247 -0.75 27.55 10.99
CA SER A 247 -1.10 28.75 10.22
C SER A 247 -2.60 29.01 10.36
N ALA A 248 -2.97 30.12 11.01
CA ALA A 248 -4.34 30.58 11.05
C ALA A 248 -4.67 31.28 9.73
N CYS A 249 -5.52 30.65 8.90
CA CYS A 249 -6.41 31.26 7.90
C CYS A 249 -7.48 30.21 7.51
N PRO A 250 -8.77 30.58 7.41
CA PRO A 250 -9.83 29.64 7.04
C PRO A 250 -9.87 29.48 5.51
N GLY A 251 -9.51 28.29 5.04
CA GLY A 251 -9.37 28.00 3.61
C GLY A 251 -8.53 26.75 3.39
N GLY A 252 -9.03 25.62 3.93
CA GLY A 252 -8.66 24.22 3.68
C GLY A 252 -7.19 23.88 3.35
N PRO A 253 -6.45 23.20 4.22
CA PRO A 253 -5.15 22.65 3.85
C PRO A 253 -5.31 21.65 2.70
N THR A 254 -4.52 21.80 1.64
CA THR A 254 -4.14 20.70 0.76
C THR A 254 -3.37 19.70 1.61
N LEU A 255 -4.09 18.69 2.08
CA LEU A 255 -3.55 17.65 2.91
C LEU A 255 -2.83 16.65 1.98
N ASP A 256 -1.50 16.64 2.03
CA ASP A 256 -0.75 15.50 1.49
C ASP A 256 -1.16 14.25 2.30
N PRO A 257 -1.74 13.22 1.66
CA PRO A 257 -2.10 12.01 2.34
C PRO A 257 -0.84 11.31 2.84
N LEU A 258 -0.60 11.38 4.14
CA LEU A 258 0.45 10.60 4.78
C LEU A 258 0.17 9.10 4.63
N THR A 259 -1.09 8.72 4.67
CA THR A 259 -1.54 7.33 4.49
C THR A 259 -2.95 7.31 3.91
N ASN A 260 -3.11 6.71 2.73
CA ASN A 260 -4.39 6.40 2.13
C ASN A 260 -4.62 4.90 2.19
N TYR A 261 -5.72 4.47 2.80
CA TYR A 261 -6.16 3.09 2.76
C TYR A 261 -7.36 2.95 1.82
N GLN A 262 -7.28 1.99 0.90
CA GLN A 262 -8.38 1.55 0.05
C GLN A 262 -8.68 0.09 0.39
N GLY A 263 -9.89 -0.19 0.85
CA GLY A 263 -10.26 -1.55 1.21
C GLY A 263 -11.75 -1.73 1.48
N TYR A 264 -12.15 -2.98 1.66
CA TYR A 264 -13.56 -3.36 1.85
C TYR A 264 -13.94 -3.56 3.32
N SER A 265 -12.99 -3.45 4.24
CA SER A 265 -13.23 -3.59 5.68
C SER A 265 -13.97 -2.37 6.24
N GLN A 266 -14.84 -2.59 7.23
CA GLN A 266 -15.54 -1.51 7.97
C GLN A 266 -14.75 -1.02 9.20
N GLN A 267 -13.55 -1.56 9.36
CA GLN A 267 -12.62 -1.26 10.43
C GLN A 267 -11.22 -1.23 9.82
N PHE A 268 -10.45 -0.22 10.17
CA PHE A 268 -9.04 -0.12 9.79
C PHE A 268 -8.21 0.51 10.90
N VAL A 269 -7.01 -0.03 11.10
CA VAL A 269 -6.05 0.45 12.10
C VAL A 269 -4.85 1.04 11.36
N PHE A 270 -4.73 2.37 11.40
CA PHE A 270 -3.50 3.03 10.96
C PHE A 270 -2.44 2.85 12.04
N LYS A 271 -1.24 2.36 11.69
CA LYS A 271 -0.10 2.16 12.60
C LYS A 271 1.07 3.05 12.16
N GLY A 272 1.94 3.46 13.08
CA GLY A 272 3.15 4.25 12.79
C GLY A 272 2.97 5.77 12.80
N LEU A 273 1.98 6.27 13.55
CA LEU A 273 1.68 7.70 13.68
C LEU A 273 2.55 8.39 14.74
N GLU A 274 2.69 9.72 14.63
CA GLU A 274 3.44 10.55 15.57
C GLU A 274 2.60 10.89 16.80
N SER A 275 3.22 10.89 17.98
CA SER A 275 2.61 11.33 19.24
C SER A 275 2.32 12.83 19.25
N MET A 276 1.37 13.30 20.08
CA MET A 276 1.01 14.72 20.23
C MET A 276 0.67 15.42 18.91
N THR A 277 0.16 14.67 17.95
CA THR A 277 -0.11 15.15 16.60
C THR A 277 -1.60 15.07 16.34
N GLN A 278 -2.17 16.18 15.88
CA GLN A 278 -3.54 16.22 15.42
C GLN A 278 -3.61 15.55 14.05
N TYR A 279 -4.46 14.54 13.90
CA TYR A 279 -4.78 13.90 12.64
C TYR A 279 -6.22 14.20 12.23
N GLN A 280 -6.43 14.50 10.95
CA GLN A 280 -7.75 14.64 10.36
C GLN A 280 -8.07 13.36 9.59
N CYS A 281 -9.13 12.68 10.01
CA CYS A 281 -9.62 11.45 9.39
C CYS A 281 -10.82 11.79 8.50
N ARG A 282 -10.83 11.27 7.27
CA ARG A 282 -11.99 11.37 6.37
C ARG A 282 -12.29 10.01 5.76
N LEU A 283 -13.57 9.69 5.65
CA LEU A 283 -14.06 8.49 4.98
C LEU A 283 -14.76 8.88 3.68
N ARG A 284 -14.56 8.06 2.66
CA ARG A 284 -15.28 8.14 1.39
C ARG A 284 -15.71 6.74 0.98
N ILE A 285 -16.95 6.59 0.55
CA ILE A 285 -17.45 5.33 -0.01
C ILE A 285 -17.36 5.41 -1.53
N MET A 286 -16.78 4.38 -2.13
CA MET A 286 -16.63 4.18 -3.56
C MET A 286 -17.61 3.08 -3.98
N GLU A 287 -18.59 3.41 -4.81
CA GLU A 287 -19.64 2.47 -5.24
C GLU A 287 -19.20 1.53 -6.38
N SER A 288 -18.04 1.79 -7.01
CA SER A 288 -17.38 0.93 -8.02
C SER A 288 -15.86 1.15 -8.08
N ASP A 289 -15.09 0.10 -8.42
CA ASP A 289 -13.60 0.14 -8.53
C ASP A 289 -13.08 1.19 -9.55
N SER A 290 -13.93 1.64 -10.47
CA SER A 290 -13.64 2.69 -11.47
C SER A 290 -13.81 4.12 -10.97
N ASP A 291 -14.36 4.33 -9.76
CA ASP A 291 -14.86 5.63 -9.30
C ASP A 291 -13.82 6.48 -8.59
N ARG A 292 -12.72 6.86 -9.25
CA ARG A 292 -11.71 7.76 -8.64
C ARG A 292 -12.29 9.06 -8.04
N HIS A 293 -13.51 9.46 -8.43
CA HIS A 293 -14.16 10.72 -8.06
C HIS A 293 -15.63 10.58 -7.59
N GLY A 294 -16.13 9.37 -7.33
CA GLY A 294 -17.50 9.14 -6.88
C GLY A 294 -17.61 8.97 -5.36
N GLY A 295 -18.22 9.94 -4.67
CA GLY A 295 -18.46 9.93 -3.21
C GLY A 295 -17.91 11.20 -2.55
N GLY A 296 -18.74 11.92 -1.79
CA GLY A 296 -18.28 13.02 -0.94
C GLY A 296 -17.46 12.47 0.23
N TRP A 297 -16.45 13.21 0.67
CA TRP A 297 -15.78 12.91 1.93
C TRP A 297 -16.74 13.19 3.10
N SER A 298 -16.68 12.35 4.14
CA SER A 298 -17.30 12.64 5.41
C SER A 298 -16.75 13.94 6.01
N GLU A 299 -17.48 14.52 6.96
CA GLU A 299 -16.94 15.59 7.78
C GLU A 299 -15.62 15.13 8.43
N PRO A 300 -14.59 16.01 8.48
CA PRO A 300 -13.29 15.65 9.02
C PRO A 300 -13.40 15.47 10.52
N ILE A 301 -13.09 14.27 11.00
CA ILE A 301 -12.96 14.03 12.43
C ILE A 301 -11.53 14.33 12.81
N THR A 302 -11.37 15.29 13.73
CA THR A 302 -10.06 15.63 14.28
C THR A 302 -9.80 14.73 15.48
N VAL A 303 -8.75 13.93 15.38
CA VAL A 303 -8.28 13.04 16.43
C VAL A 303 -6.90 13.51 16.85
N CYS A 304 -6.73 13.85 18.12
CA CYS A 304 -5.42 14.08 18.69
C CYS A 304 -4.85 12.73 19.11
N THR A 305 -3.66 12.36 18.64
CA THR A 305 -2.92 11.30 19.34
C THR A 305 -2.60 11.83 20.74
N PRO A 306 -2.85 11.04 21.80
CA PRO A 306 -2.50 11.45 23.16
C PRO A 306 -0.99 11.69 23.28
N ASN A 307 -0.55 12.26 24.42
CA ASN A 307 0.86 12.24 24.81
C ASN A 307 1.44 10.86 24.54
N GLU A 308 2.73 10.77 24.18
CA GLU A 308 3.42 9.49 24.31
C GLU A 308 3.06 8.98 25.71
N PRO A 309 2.39 7.82 25.85
CA PRO A 309 2.00 7.30 27.15
C PRO A 309 3.29 7.08 27.95
N PRO A 310 3.24 6.46 29.13
CA PRO A 310 4.29 5.53 29.49
C PRO A 310 4.68 4.75 28.24
N SER A 311 5.76 5.18 27.58
CA SER A 311 5.88 4.96 26.14
C SER A 311 6.05 3.47 25.92
N GLY A 312 6.08 2.97 24.69
CA GLY A 312 6.63 1.62 24.48
C GLY A 312 7.87 1.37 25.34
N ALA A 313 8.71 2.40 25.56
CA ALA A 313 9.82 2.34 26.49
C ALA A 313 9.46 2.14 27.98
N GLU A 314 8.39 2.73 28.52
CA GLU A 314 7.95 2.44 29.90
C GLU A 314 7.31 1.07 30.02
N LEU A 315 6.53 0.60 29.03
CA LEU A 315 6.05 -0.78 29.01
C LEU A 315 7.25 -1.76 28.93
N HIS A 316 8.20 -1.52 28.02
CA HIS A 316 9.43 -2.30 27.92
C HIS A 316 10.26 -2.27 29.20
N LYS A 317 10.29 -1.13 29.89
CA LYS A 317 11.00 -0.96 31.17
C LYS A 317 10.29 -1.69 32.31
N ALA A 318 8.95 -1.66 32.34
CA ALA A 318 8.13 -2.40 33.29
C ALA A 318 8.28 -3.91 33.09
N VAL A 319 8.15 -4.38 31.85
CA VAL A 319 8.41 -5.77 31.46
C VAL A 319 9.84 -6.18 31.82
N SER A 320 10.83 -5.32 31.54
CA SER A 320 12.23 -5.60 31.86
C SER A 320 12.51 -5.74 33.36
N ARG A 321 11.68 -5.10 34.20
CA ARG A 321 11.73 -5.15 35.67
C ARG A 321 10.78 -6.19 36.27
N GLN A 322 10.02 -6.92 35.44
CA GLN A 322 8.98 -7.87 35.87
C GLN A 322 7.90 -7.23 36.77
N ASP A 323 7.60 -5.96 36.55
CA ASP A 323 6.60 -5.24 37.34
C ASP A 323 5.20 -5.47 36.78
N LEU A 324 4.55 -6.53 37.29
CA LEU A 324 3.24 -6.99 36.82
C LEU A 324 2.15 -5.91 36.98
N GLU A 325 2.20 -5.13 38.05
CA GLU A 325 1.18 -4.15 38.39
C GLU A 325 1.22 -2.96 37.43
N THR A 326 2.42 -2.44 37.13
CA THR A 326 2.57 -1.37 36.16
C THR A 326 2.31 -1.85 34.73
N VAL A 327 2.68 -3.07 34.36
CA VAL A 327 2.30 -3.67 33.07
C VAL A 327 0.78 -3.72 32.94
N ARG A 328 0.05 -4.26 33.92
CA ARG A 328 -1.43 -4.36 33.85
C ARG A 328 -2.08 -2.98 33.82
N LYS A 329 -1.53 -2.00 34.55
CA LYS A 329 -2.03 -0.62 34.54
C LYS A 329 -1.88 0.02 33.16
N ILE A 330 -0.68 -0.06 32.56
CA ILE A 330 -0.38 0.51 31.24
C ILE A 330 -1.27 -0.14 30.17
N LEU A 331 -1.44 -1.46 30.21
CA LEU A 331 -2.27 -2.19 29.23
C LEU A 331 -3.77 -1.90 29.36
N LYS A 332 -4.26 -1.66 30.59
CA LYS A 332 -5.65 -1.22 30.82
C LYS A 332 -5.90 0.20 30.32
N GLU A 333 -4.92 1.09 30.48
CA GLU A 333 -5.01 2.48 30.02
C GLU A 333 -4.85 2.59 28.49
N ASN A 334 -4.04 1.71 27.87
CA ASN A 334 -3.79 1.71 26.43
C ASN A 334 -3.46 0.30 25.89
N SER A 335 -4.47 -0.37 25.35
CA SER A 335 -4.34 -1.75 24.83
C SER A 335 -3.54 -1.88 23.54
N ALA A 336 -3.22 -0.80 22.82
CA ALA A 336 -2.44 -0.94 21.57
C ALA A 336 -0.94 -0.77 21.73
N VAL A 337 -0.45 -0.50 22.95
CA VAL A 337 1.00 -0.47 23.23
C VAL A 337 1.60 -1.88 23.24
N VAL A 338 0.75 -2.92 23.25
CA VAL A 338 1.14 -4.34 23.35
C VAL A 338 2.16 -4.75 22.28
N GLU A 339 2.08 -4.21 21.05
CA GLU A 339 2.97 -4.58 19.93
C GLU A 339 4.05 -3.54 19.62
N VAL A 340 4.38 -2.69 20.58
CA VAL A 340 5.37 -1.64 20.34
C VAL A 340 6.78 -2.21 20.35
N MET A 341 7.53 -1.97 19.27
CA MET A 341 8.91 -2.41 19.18
C MET A 341 9.87 -1.47 19.89
N ASP A 342 10.87 -2.03 20.57
CA ASP A 342 12.00 -1.29 21.14
C ASP A 342 13.05 -0.90 20.07
N LYS A 343 14.20 -0.36 20.50
CA LYS A 343 15.31 0.03 19.61
C LYS A 343 15.94 -1.15 18.86
N PHE A 344 15.78 -2.36 19.38
CA PHE A 344 16.28 -3.60 18.77
C PHE A 344 15.20 -4.28 17.90
N GLY A 345 14.00 -3.70 17.83
CA GLY A 345 12.88 -4.23 17.08
C GLY A 345 12.04 -5.26 17.84
N LEU A 346 12.24 -5.41 19.15
CA LEU A 346 11.56 -6.42 19.98
C LEU A 346 10.24 -5.88 20.54
N THR A 347 9.18 -6.70 20.50
CA THR A 347 7.92 -6.40 21.20
C THR A 347 8.05 -6.69 22.70
N PRO A 348 7.19 -6.13 23.56
CA PRO A 348 7.21 -6.39 25.01
C PRO A 348 7.09 -7.89 25.30
N LEU A 349 6.28 -8.61 24.51
CA LEU A 349 6.15 -10.07 24.62
C LEU A 349 7.48 -10.78 24.30
N MET A 350 8.21 -10.33 23.27
CA MET A 350 9.54 -10.86 22.96
C MET A 350 10.57 -10.60 24.06
N VAL A 351 10.55 -9.42 24.68
CA VAL A 351 11.46 -9.09 25.80
C VAL A 351 11.14 -9.97 27.01
N ALA A 352 9.86 -10.18 27.32
CA ALA A 352 9.44 -11.09 28.38
C ALA A 352 9.87 -12.53 28.09
N ALA A 353 9.68 -13.00 26.85
CA ALA A 353 10.06 -14.34 26.42
C ALA A 353 11.58 -14.57 26.41
N GLN A 354 12.39 -13.55 26.07
CA GLN A 354 13.84 -13.63 26.15
C GLN A 354 14.33 -13.82 27.60
N LYS A 355 13.65 -13.18 28.56
CA LYS A 355 13.99 -13.25 29.99
C LYS A 355 13.34 -14.42 30.74
N GLY A 356 12.36 -15.08 30.13
CA GLY A 356 11.60 -16.17 30.76
C GLY A 356 10.53 -15.68 31.75
N TYR A 357 10.04 -14.46 31.63
CA TYR A 357 9.02 -13.91 32.53
C TYR A 357 7.62 -14.36 32.12
N THR A 358 7.29 -15.62 32.41
CA THR A 358 6.01 -16.27 32.04
C THR A 358 4.79 -15.50 32.54
N ASP A 359 4.82 -14.99 33.77
CA ASP A 359 3.70 -14.23 34.35
C ASP A 359 3.41 -12.95 33.56
N VAL A 360 4.46 -12.29 33.07
CA VAL A 360 4.33 -11.10 32.21
C VAL A 360 3.80 -11.49 30.83
N MET A 361 4.25 -12.62 30.29
CA MET A 361 3.78 -13.15 29.02
C MET A 361 2.30 -13.49 29.07
N GLU A 362 1.82 -14.13 30.14
CA GLU A 362 0.39 -14.43 30.34
C GLU A 362 -0.44 -13.14 30.31
N ILE A 363 -0.01 -12.12 31.06
CA ILE A 363 -0.69 -10.81 31.03
C ILE A 363 -0.69 -10.24 29.60
N LEU A 364 0.45 -10.24 28.90
CA LEU A 364 0.50 -9.70 27.54
C LEU A 364 -0.39 -10.47 26.56
N LEU A 365 -0.43 -11.80 26.65
CA LEU A 365 -1.27 -12.67 25.84
C LEU A 365 -2.77 -12.51 26.18
N GLU A 366 -3.13 -12.28 27.45
CA GLU A 366 -4.51 -11.91 27.86
C GLU A 366 -4.98 -10.62 27.17
N PHE A 367 -4.07 -9.67 26.93
CA PHE A 367 -4.35 -8.40 26.23
C PHE A 367 -4.15 -8.50 24.70
N ASN A 368 -4.34 -9.70 24.13
CA ASN A 368 -4.29 -9.95 22.68
C ASN A 368 -2.92 -9.67 22.02
N ALA A 369 -1.81 -9.87 22.74
CA ALA A 369 -0.49 -9.90 22.10
C ALA A 369 -0.42 -11.02 21.05
N ASP A 370 0.10 -10.70 19.87
CA ASP A 370 0.25 -11.66 18.77
C ASP A 370 1.62 -12.37 18.89
N PRO A 371 1.65 -13.69 19.21
CA PRO A 371 2.90 -14.44 19.35
C PRO A 371 3.67 -14.59 18.03
N GLU A 372 2.98 -14.45 16.89
CA GLU A 372 3.57 -14.55 15.54
C GLU A 372 4.04 -13.21 14.98
N TYR A 373 3.86 -12.11 15.72
CA TYR A 373 4.31 -10.79 15.25
C TYR A 373 5.83 -10.80 15.03
N PRO A 374 6.34 -10.53 13.81
CA PRO A 374 7.76 -10.62 13.53
C PRO A 374 8.50 -9.33 13.91
N ASN A 375 9.71 -9.48 14.45
CA ASN A 375 10.60 -8.36 14.71
C ASN A 375 11.26 -7.81 13.42
N THR A 376 12.12 -6.80 13.55
CA THR A 376 12.87 -6.21 12.42
C THR A 376 13.75 -7.20 11.66
N SER A 377 14.18 -8.29 12.28
CA SER A 377 14.92 -9.40 11.64
C SER A 377 14.02 -10.53 11.12
N GLY A 378 12.70 -10.42 11.28
CA GLY A 378 11.72 -11.45 10.92
C GLY A 378 11.56 -12.56 11.96
N LYS A 379 12.18 -12.45 13.13
CA LYS A 379 12.05 -13.45 14.20
C LYS A 379 10.74 -13.26 14.97
N THR A 380 10.07 -14.35 15.26
CA THR A 380 8.89 -14.39 16.13
C THR A 380 9.28 -14.49 17.60
N CYS A 381 8.29 -14.34 18.50
CA CYS A 381 8.51 -14.49 19.93
C CYS A 381 9.05 -15.88 20.31
N LEU A 382 8.53 -16.93 19.66
CA LEU A 382 8.96 -18.31 19.86
C LEU A 382 10.44 -18.51 19.53
N MET A 383 10.92 -17.95 18.41
CA MET A 383 12.34 -18.04 18.04
C MET A 383 13.26 -17.40 19.07
N ILE A 384 12.83 -16.31 19.68
CA ILE A 384 13.59 -15.60 20.72
C ILE A 384 13.61 -16.41 22.02
N ALA A 385 12.48 -16.98 22.43
CA ALA A 385 12.42 -17.90 23.57
C ALA A 385 13.34 -19.12 23.37
N CYS A 386 13.33 -19.69 22.16
CA CYS A 386 14.18 -20.83 21.79
C CYS A 386 15.67 -20.49 21.83
N TYR A 387 16.07 -19.34 21.31
CA TYR A 387 17.47 -18.89 21.39
C TYR A 387 17.93 -18.63 22.82
N ALA A 388 17.04 -18.13 23.69
CA ALA A 388 17.34 -17.83 25.09
C ALA A 388 17.21 -19.05 26.03
N GLY A 389 16.71 -20.19 25.55
CA GLY A 389 16.57 -21.41 26.34
C GLY A 389 15.39 -21.43 27.30
N GLN A 390 14.39 -20.58 27.07
CA GLN A 390 13.25 -20.42 27.98
C GLN A 390 12.16 -21.43 27.64
N GLU A 391 12.24 -22.62 28.23
CA GLU A 391 11.32 -23.73 27.93
C GLU A 391 9.86 -23.43 28.30
N GLU A 392 9.60 -22.91 29.49
CA GLU A 392 8.23 -22.59 29.91
C GLU A 392 7.63 -21.46 29.06
N ALA A 393 8.43 -20.49 28.65
CA ALA A 393 8.00 -19.44 27.71
C ALA A 393 7.63 -20.04 26.34
N ALA A 394 8.43 -20.97 25.82
CA ALA A 394 8.14 -21.64 24.56
C ALA A 394 6.86 -22.50 24.63
N ARG A 395 6.63 -23.19 25.75
CA ARG A 395 5.40 -23.95 26.01
C ARG A 395 4.17 -23.04 26.07
N LEU A 396 4.27 -21.92 26.78
CA LEU A 396 3.17 -20.95 26.88
C LEU A 396 2.81 -20.39 25.50
N LEU A 397 3.82 -19.97 24.72
CA LEU A 397 3.60 -19.48 23.35
C LEU A 397 2.93 -20.54 22.46
N ARG A 398 3.30 -21.82 22.65
CA ARG A 398 2.70 -22.92 21.91
C ARG A 398 1.22 -23.12 22.26
N GLN A 399 0.86 -23.02 23.53
CA GLN A 399 -0.55 -23.05 23.97
C GLN A 399 -1.37 -21.91 23.37
N HIS A 400 -0.74 -20.75 23.15
CA HIS A 400 -1.35 -19.57 22.54
C HIS A 400 -1.24 -19.52 21.00
N GLY A 401 -0.93 -20.64 20.35
CA GLY A 401 -1.05 -20.78 18.89
C GLY A 401 0.21 -20.46 18.08
N ALA A 402 1.37 -20.31 18.71
CA ALA A 402 2.62 -20.11 17.99
C ALA A 402 2.96 -21.29 17.06
N LEU A 403 3.47 -21.00 15.87
CA LEU A 403 3.71 -21.96 14.78
C LEU A 403 5.19 -22.38 14.71
N TRP A 404 5.44 -23.66 14.43
CA TRP A 404 6.80 -24.18 14.28
C TRP A 404 7.47 -23.84 12.95
N GLU A 405 6.67 -23.71 11.89
CA GLU A 405 7.15 -23.56 10.52
C GLU A 405 7.52 -22.12 10.16
N THR A 406 7.19 -21.15 11.01
CA THR A 406 7.50 -19.75 10.75
C THR A 406 9.01 -19.57 10.57
N ARG A 407 9.39 -18.76 9.58
CA ARG A 407 10.78 -18.56 9.16
C ARG A 407 11.15 -17.09 9.27
N ASP A 408 12.35 -16.82 9.79
CA ASP A 408 12.90 -15.47 9.79
C ASP A 408 13.44 -15.07 8.41
N LYS A 409 13.99 -13.85 8.30
CA LYS A 409 14.56 -13.34 7.03
C LYS A 409 15.70 -14.21 6.48
N ASN A 410 16.40 -14.93 7.35
CA ASN A 410 17.48 -15.85 7.01
C ASN A 410 16.97 -17.27 6.74
N GLY A 411 15.66 -17.51 6.84
CA GLY A 411 15.04 -18.82 6.65
C GLY A 411 15.15 -19.75 7.85
N LEU A 412 15.55 -19.27 9.03
CA LEU A 412 15.65 -20.08 10.24
C LEU A 412 14.29 -20.23 10.91
N THR A 413 14.05 -21.42 11.48
CA THR A 413 12.88 -21.74 12.31
C THR A 413 13.24 -21.72 13.80
N ALA A 414 12.25 -21.85 14.68
CA ALA A 414 12.46 -21.96 16.13
C ALA A 414 13.43 -23.11 16.51
N VAL A 415 13.35 -24.26 15.81
CA VAL A 415 14.24 -25.41 16.01
C VAL A 415 15.70 -25.05 15.69
N HIS A 416 15.95 -24.24 14.65
CA HIS A 416 17.30 -23.76 14.35
C HIS A 416 17.85 -22.86 15.46
N TRP A 417 17.02 -21.96 15.99
CA TRP A 417 17.41 -21.04 17.07
C TRP A 417 17.66 -21.76 18.40
N ALA A 418 16.90 -22.82 18.71
CA ALA A 418 17.18 -23.68 19.86
C ALA A 418 18.51 -24.43 19.72
N ALA A 419 18.82 -24.94 18.51
CA ALA A 419 20.11 -25.56 18.22
C ALA A 419 21.28 -24.55 18.29
N ASP A 420 21.04 -23.29 17.91
CA ASP A 420 22.04 -22.21 17.97
C ASP A 420 22.34 -21.76 19.42
N GLY A 421 21.30 -21.71 20.26
CA GLY A 421 21.43 -21.39 21.68
C GLY A 421 22.07 -22.52 22.53
N GLY A 422 22.14 -23.74 22.00
CA GLY A 422 22.70 -24.90 22.70
C GLY A 422 21.85 -25.38 23.87
N HIS A 423 20.54 -25.14 23.80
CA HIS A 423 19.59 -25.56 24.83
C HIS A 423 19.00 -26.92 24.48
N ASP A 424 19.74 -27.97 24.82
CA ASP A 424 19.46 -29.34 24.39
C ASP A 424 18.10 -29.87 24.89
N ASP A 425 17.73 -29.62 26.15
CA ASP A 425 16.42 -30.04 26.70
C ASP A 425 15.25 -29.39 25.97
N LEU A 426 15.36 -28.08 25.71
CA LEU A 426 14.38 -27.33 24.94
C LEU A 426 14.28 -27.87 23.51
N LEU A 427 15.42 -28.12 22.86
CA LEU A 427 15.47 -28.68 21.52
C LEU A 427 14.84 -30.09 21.46
N LEU A 428 15.09 -30.93 22.45
CA LEU A 428 14.46 -32.25 22.58
C LEU A 428 12.95 -32.13 22.72
N TRP A 429 12.46 -31.19 23.54
CA TRP A 429 11.04 -30.92 23.68
C TRP A 429 10.42 -30.44 22.35
N LEU A 430 11.03 -29.45 21.68
CA LEU A 430 10.57 -28.92 20.39
C LEU A 430 10.39 -30.01 19.33
N VAL A 431 11.38 -30.89 19.23
CA VAL A 431 11.41 -31.99 18.26
C VAL A 431 10.39 -33.08 18.63
N ARG A 432 10.11 -33.29 19.92
CA ARG A 432 9.07 -34.20 20.38
C ARG A 432 7.66 -33.66 20.11
N ASP A 433 7.44 -32.36 20.27
CA ASP A 433 6.16 -31.66 20.02
C ASP A 433 5.82 -31.50 18.52
N GLY A 434 6.76 -31.79 17.62
CA GLY A 434 6.55 -31.79 16.18
C GLY A 434 7.16 -30.60 15.43
N GLY A 435 8.18 -29.96 16.00
CA GLY A 435 8.98 -28.96 15.29
C GLY A 435 9.66 -29.55 14.03
N PRO A 436 9.76 -28.79 12.92
CA PRO A 436 10.32 -29.28 11.67
C PRO A 436 11.84 -29.47 11.78
N VAL A 437 12.31 -30.66 11.42
CA VAL A 437 13.71 -31.08 11.61
C VAL A 437 14.58 -31.05 10.35
N ASP A 438 13.99 -30.96 9.16
CA ASP A 438 14.72 -31.04 7.86
C ASP A 438 14.65 -29.75 7.02
N ILE A 439 14.28 -28.63 7.64
CA ILE A 439 14.27 -27.33 6.95
C ILE A 439 15.71 -26.81 6.82
N GLN A 440 16.09 -26.32 5.65
CA GLN A 440 17.39 -25.68 5.43
C GLN A 440 17.30 -24.17 5.51
N ASP A 441 18.26 -23.52 6.16
CA ASP A 441 18.35 -22.05 6.17
C ASP A 441 18.71 -21.47 4.78
N ASN A 442 18.38 -20.19 4.58
CA ASN A 442 18.65 -19.50 3.32
C ASN A 442 20.08 -18.95 3.24
N VAL A 443 20.85 -18.97 4.33
CA VAL A 443 22.20 -18.39 4.37
C VAL A 443 23.21 -19.44 3.90
N ASN A 444 23.31 -20.56 4.62
CA ASN A 444 24.30 -21.60 4.39
C ASN A 444 23.69 -22.90 3.83
N GLY A 445 22.37 -23.06 3.85
CA GLY A 445 21.70 -24.33 3.57
C GLY A 445 21.77 -25.30 4.75
N TRP A 446 21.93 -24.80 5.97
CA TRP A 446 22.08 -25.65 7.15
C TRP A 446 20.73 -26.16 7.66
N THR A 447 20.66 -27.47 7.92
CA THR A 447 19.57 -28.07 8.70
C THR A 447 19.80 -27.89 10.20
N PRO A 448 18.78 -28.06 11.06
CA PRO A 448 18.97 -28.08 12.51
C PRO A 448 20.03 -29.09 12.96
N LEU A 449 20.06 -30.28 12.34
CA LEU A 449 21.07 -31.31 12.62
C LEU A 449 22.49 -30.85 12.26
N MET A 450 22.67 -30.14 11.14
CA MET A 450 23.97 -29.53 10.79
C MET A 450 24.40 -28.48 11.81
N ARG A 451 23.48 -27.68 12.36
CA ARG A 451 23.79 -26.69 13.40
C ARG A 451 24.26 -27.34 14.69
N VAL A 452 23.55 -28.38 15.14
CA VAL A 452 23.98 -29.20 16.29
C VAL A 452 25.39 -29.75 16.05
N ALA A 453 25.66 -30.31 14.87
CA ALA A 453 26.99 -30.80 14.50
C ALA A 453 28.07 -29.70 14.38
N CYS A 454 27.66 -28.47 14.07
CA CYS A 454 28.57 -27.34 13.91
C CYS A 454 28.94 -26.67 15.24
N LEU A 455 28.01 -26.63 16.20
CA LEU A 455 28.09 -25.75 17.38
C LEU A 455 28.24 -26.52 18.69
N THR A 456 27.32 -27.47 18.97
CA THR A 456 27.27 -28.16 20.27
C THR A 456 27.95 -29.52 20.23
N GLY A 457 27.72 -30.27 19.15
CA GLY A 457 28.17 -31.65 19.01
C GLY A 457 27.43 -32.65 19.89
N ASN A 458 26.25 -32.31 20.40
CA ASN A 458 25.46 -33.20 21.26
C ASN A 458 24.88 -34.37 20.45
N ASP A 459 25.32 -35.58 20.78
CA ASP A 459 24.90 -36.83 20.16
C ASP A 459 23.50 -37.29 20.55
N GLU A 460 23.02 -36.99 21.77
CA GLU A 460 21.66 -37.33 22.19
C GLU A 460 20.61 -36.55 21.40
N VAL A 461 20.83 -35.23 21.24
CA VAL A 461 19.98 -34.37 20.42
C VAL A 461 20.00 -34.82 18.96
N ALA A 462 21.18 -35.12 18.43
CA ALA A 462 21.33 -35.61 17.07
C ALA A 462 20.59 -36.94 16.87
N GLU A 463 20.65 -37.86 17.83
CA GLU A 463 19.92 -39.13 17.76
C GLU A 463 18.41 -38.90 17.68
N VAL A 464 17.87 -37.98 18.48
CA VAL A 464 16.43 -37.68 18.47
C VAL A 464 16.01 -36.98 17.17
N LEU A 465 16.82 -36.06 16.66
CA LEU A 465 16.58 -35.42 15.35
C LEU A 465 16.53 -36.45 14.22
N ILE A 466 17.48 -37.39 14.20
CA ILE A 466 17.53 -38.49 13.22
C ILE A 466 16.30 -39.40 13.38
N ALA A 467 15.94 -39.76 14.61
CA ALA A 467 14.77 -40.60 14.89
C ALA A 467 13.44 -39.94 14.43
N LYS A 468 13.39 -38.60 14.40
CA LYS A 468 12.22 -37.84 13.91
C LYS A 468 12.25 -37.53 12.41
N GLY A 469 13.23 -38.08 11.68
CA GLY A 469 13.29 -38.00 10.22
C GLY A 469 14.18 -36.90 9.66
N ALA A 470 15.15 -36.39 10.43
CA ALA A 470 16.19 -35.53 9.87
C ALA A 470 17.06 -36.33 8.87
N ASP A 471 17.27 -35.78 7.68
CA ASP A 471 18.10 -36.41 6.65
C ASP A 471 19.59 -36.26 7.00
N ILE A 472 20.24 -37.39 7.26
CA ILE A 472 21.65 -37.48 7.63
C ILE A 472 22.57 -37.06 6.48
N ASN A 473 22.16 -37.36 5.24
CA ASN A 473 22.96 -37.18 4.04
C ASN A 473 22.61 -35.88 3.29
N LYS A 474 21.77 -35.02 3.89
CA LYS A 474 21.52 -33.69 3.36
C LYS A 474 22.84 -32.92 3.23
N ILE A 475 22.94 -32.11 2.19
CA ILE A 475 24.12 -31.28 1.91
C ILE A 475 23.79 -29.80 2.06
N ASP A 476 24.73 -29.04 2.60
CA ASP A 476 24.66 -27.58 2.65
C ASP A 476 25.00 -26.94 1.29
N LYS A 477 24.99 -25.62 1.20
CA LYS A 477 25.33 -24.89 -0.04
C LYS A 477 26.77 -25.09 -0.51
N SER A 478 27.68 -25.51 0.36
CA SER A 478 29.06 -25.87 0.01
C SER A 478 29.23 -27.35 -0.33
N GLY A 479 28.15 -28.14 -0.25
CA GLY A 479 28.18 -29.58 -0.44
C GLY A 479 28.64 -30.35 0.81
N LYS A 480 28.70 -29.72 1.98
CA LYS A 480 29.09 -30.40 3.22
C LYS A 480 27.91 -31.17 3.81
N THR A 481 28.14 -32.42 4.18
CA THR A 481 27.21 -33.25 4.95
C THR A 481 27.36 -33.01 6.46
N VAL A 482 26.40 -33.50 7.25
CA VAL A 482 26.46 -33.46 8.72
C VAL A 482 27.74 -34.16 9.24
N LEU A 483 28.10 -35.29 8.63
CA LEU A 483 29.31 -36.04 8.99
C LEU A 483 30.59 -35.22 8.79
N MET A 484 30.68 -34.45 7.69
CA MET A 484 31.82 -33.55 7.44
C MET A 484 31.91 -32.45 8.50
N ALA A 485 30.77 -31.84 8.85
CA ALA A 485 30.71 -30.80 9.89
C ALA A 485 31.17 -31.33 11.26
N ALA A 486 30.62 -32.47 11.69
CA ALA A 486 31.02 -33.12 12.95
C ALA A 486 32.51 -33.51 12.97
N SER A 487 33.04 -33.99 11.84
CA SER A 487 34.45 -34.37 11.69
C SER A 487 35.39 -33.17 11.76
N MET A 488 35.01 -32.05 11.16
CA MET A 488 35.78 -30.81 11.18
C MET A 488 35.90 -30.25 12.61
N ASN A 489 34.80 -30.24 13.36
CA ASN A 489 34.75 -29.70 14.72
C ASN A 489 35.27 -30.66 15.80
N GLY A 490 35.43 -31.94 15.50
CA GLY A 490 36.04 -32.90 16.42
C GLY A 490 35.05 -33.64 17.32
N HIS A 491 33.76 -33.66 16.98
CA HIS A 491 32.72 -34.32 17.78
C HIS A 491 32.71 -35.83 17.54
N PHE A 492 33.61 -36.55 18.23
CA PHE A 492 33.82 -37.99 18.04
C PHE A 492 32.56 -38.85 18.27
N ASN A 493 31.83 -38.60 19.37
CA ASN A 493 30.62 -39.38 19.69
C ASN A 493 29.53 -39.18 18.62
N LEU A 494 29.35 -37.94 18.18
CA LEU A 494 28.43 -37.61 17.09
C LEU A 494 28.85 -38.28 15.78
N VAL A 495 30.14 -38.25 15.41
CA VAL A 495 30.62 -38.96 14.21
C VAL A 495 30.33 -40.46 14.30
N ARG A 496 30.57 -41.08 15.46
CA ARG A 496 30.26 -42.49 15.67
C ARG A 496 28.77 -42.76 15.47
N LEU A 497 27.90 -41.98 16.11
CA LEU A 497 26.45 -42.08 15.98
C LEU A 497 26.00 -41.94 14.52
N LEU A 498 26.50 -40.92 13.81
CA LEU A 498 26.14 -40.66 12.41
C LEU A 498 26.50 -41.85 11.51
N VAL A 499 27.70 -42.41 11.65
CA VAL A 499 28.12 -43.59 10.89
C VAL A 499 27.27 -44.80 11.26
N ASP A 500 26.97 -45.01 12.55
CA ASP A 500 26.13 -46.13 13.02
C ASP A 500 24.68 -46.02 12.48
N LYS A 501 24.17 -44.81 12.25
CA LYS A 501 22.85 -44.54 11.64
C LYS A 501 22.87 -44.49 10.10
N GLY A 502 24.02 -44.71 9.47
CA GLY A 502 24.15 -44.85 8.01
C GLY A 502 24.55 -43.58 7.25
N ALA A 503 25.28 -42.65 7.87
CA ALA A 503 25.90 -41.53 7.16
C ALA A 503 26.94 -42.03 6.13
N ASP A 504 26.92 -41.48 4.92
CA ASP A 504 27.90 -41.84 3.89
C ASP A 504 29.27 -41.23 4.20
N VAL A 505 30.27 -42.11 4.40
CA VAL A 505 31.65 -41.75 4.72
C VAL A 505 32.44 -41.29 3.48
N PHE A 506 31.98 -41.66 2.28
CA PHE A 506 32.65 -41.39 1.00
C PHE A 506 32.14 -40.17 0.26
N GLU A 507 31.06 -39.55 0.73
CA GLU A 507 30.54 -38.34 0.13
C GLU A 507 31.59 -37.23 0.09
N LYS A 508 31.56 -36.45 -0.99
CA LYS A 508 32.53 -35.38 -1.26
C LYS A 508 31.82 -34.06 -1.38
N ASN A 509 32.39 -33.04 -0.74
CA ASN A 509 31.89 -31.68 -0.92
C ASN A 509 32.32 -31.10 -2.29
N ARG A 510 31.94 -29.84 -2.55
CA ARG A 510 32.32 -29.15 -3.80
C ARG A 510 33.83 -28.94 -3.97
N GLU A 511 34.62 -29.01 -2.90
CA GLU A 511 36.08 -28.97 -2.95
C GLU A 511 36.70 -30.35 -3.20
N GLY A 512 35.88 -31.40 -3.33
CA GLY A 512 36.32 -32.78 -3.48
C GLY A 512 36.76 -33.46 -2.17
N LYS A 513 36.57 -32.79 -1.03
CA LYS A 513 37.01 -33.27 0.29
C LYS A 513 35.97 -34.17 0.95
N THR A 514 36.45 -35.27 1.51
CA THR A 514 35.67 -36.21 2.34
C THR A 514 35.70 -35.83 3.82
N ALA A 515 34.83 -36.44 4.64
CA ALA A 515 34.84 -36.25 6.09
C ALA A 515 36.20 -36.62 6.73
N LEU A 516 36.88 -37.65 6.18
CA LEU A 516 38.22 -38.05 6.61
C LEU A 516 39.26 -36.96 6.34
N GLU A 517 39.19 -36.30 5.18
CA GLU A 517 40.10 -35.20 4.83
C GLU A 517 39.92 -33.98 5.72
N PHE A 518 38.67 -33.64 6.08
CA PHE A 518 38.38 -32.60 7.07
C PHE A 518 38.91 -32.95 8.46
N ALA A 519 38.78 -34.21 8.88
CA ALA A 519 39.35 -34.68 10.14
C ALA A 519 40.88 -34.59 10.14
N ARG A 520 41.54 -34.88 9.00
CA ARG A 520 42.98 -34.74 8.82
C ARG A 520 43.45 -33.29 8.81
N SER A 521 42.74 -32.39 8.11
CA SER A 521 43.13 -30.98 8.06
C SER A 521 43.04 -30.28 9.41
N MET A 522 42.20 -30.78 10.31
CA MET A 522 42.00 -30.26 11.66
C MET A 522 42.67 -31.12 12.76
N ASP A 523 43.54 -32.06 12.38
CA ASP A 523 44.29 -32.98 13.26
C ASP A 523 43.42 -33.73 14.30
N ARG A 524 42.22 -34.18 13.89
CA ARG A 524 41.28 -34.91 14.76
C ARG A 524 41.62 -36.40 14.86
N HIS A 525 42.74 -36.74 15.51
CA HIS A 525 43.31 -38.09 15.53
C HIS A 525 42.33 -39.24 15.88
N ARG A 526 41.42 -39.05 16.84
CA ARG A 526 40.43 -40.08 17.21
C ARG A 526 39.44 -40.35 16.07
N ILE A 527 38.99 -39.30 15.40
CA ILE A 527 38.05 -39.39 14.27
C ILE A 527 38.76 -39.97 13.04
N ILE A 528 40.00 -39.55 12.77
CA ILE A 528 40.80 -40.09 11.66
C ILE A 528 40.91 -41.61 11.78
N LYS A 529 41.36 -42.12 12.93
CA LYS A 529 41.49 -43.57 13.16
C LYS A 529 40.17 -44.31 13.00
N TYR A 530 39.07 -43.72 13.48
CA TYR A 530 37.75 -44.32 13.38
C TYR A 530 37.23 -44.36 11.93
N LEU A 531 37.32 -43.25 11.21
CA LEU A 531 36.88 -43.17 9.80
C LEU A 531 37.77 -44.05 8.90
N GLU A 532 39.08 -44.10 9.11
CA GLU A 532 39.98 -45.01 8.38
C GLU A 532 39.59 -46.48 8.60
N PHE A 533 39.25 -46.85 9.83
CA PHE A 533 38.76 -48.18 10.14
C PHE A 533 37.45 -48.50 9.42
N GLN A 534 36.49 -47.56 9.40
CA GLN A 534 35.21 -47.75 8.70
C GLN A 534 35.37 -47.83 7.18
N VAL A 535 36.22 -46.98 6.59
CA VAL A 535 36.56 -47.03 5.16
C VAL A 535 37.15 -48.39 4.79
N ALA A 536 38.12 -48.90 5.56
CA ALA A 536 38.72 -50.21 5.32
C ALA A 536 37.70 -51.36 5.46
N LYS A 537 36.78 -51.25 6.41
CA LYS A 537 35.69 -52.21 6.61
C LYS A 537 34.73 -52.24 5.42
N GLU A 538 34.30 -51.08 4.93
CA GLU A 538 33.39 -50.98 3.79
C GLU A 538 34.04 -51.44 2.49
N GLU A 539 35.30 -51.09 2.23
CA GLU A 539 36.05 -51.59 1.08
C GLU A 539 36.18 -53.11 1.08
N LYS A 540 36.44 -53.71 2.26
CA LYS A 540 36.51 -55.16 2.41
C LYS A 540 35.14 -55.81 2.14
N GLN A 541 34.06 -55.21 2.62
CA GLN A 541 32.70 -55.69 2.33
C GLN A 541 32.35 -55.58 0.84
N ARG A 542 32.71 -54.48 0.17
CA ARG A 542 32.51 -54.31 -1.28
C ARG A 542 33.28 -55.36 -2.08
N LYS A 543 34.55 -55.62 -1.73
CA LYS A 543 35.38 -56.65 -2.37
C LYS A 543 34.81 -58.06 -2.15
N ALA A 544 34.31 -58.36 -0.95
CA ALA A 544 33.69 -59.64 -0.64
C ALA A 544 32.40 -59.86 -1.45
N LYS A 545 31.51 -58.87 -1.53
CA LYS A 545 30.29 -58.94 -2.36
C LYS A 545 30.60 -59.17 -3.84
N LEU A 546 31.58 -58.43 -4.39
CA LEU A 546 32.00 -58.62 -5.78
C LEU A 546 32.54 -60.03 -6.05
N LEU A 547 33.27 -60.61 -5.08
CA LEU A 547 33.77 -61.98 -5.17
C LEU A 547 32.62 -62.99 -5.16
N GLU A 548 31.63 -62.82 -4.28
CA GLU A 548 30.44 -63.67 -4.22
C GLU A 548 29.62 -63.61 -5.50
N GLU A 549 29.43 -62.42 -6.08
CA GLU A 549 28.74 -62.24 -7.36
C GLU A 549 29.46 -62.97 -8.49
N ARG A 550 30.78 -62.80 -8.62
CA ARG A 550 31.58 -63.53 -9.62
C ARG A 550 31.51 -65.05 -9.42
N LEU A 551 31.44 -65.50 -8.17
CA LEU A 551 31.34 -66.92 -7.85
C LEU A 551 29.97 -67.48 -8.23
N LYS A 552 28.88 -66.73 -7.99
CA LYS A 552 27.53 -67.06 -8.45
C LYS A 552 27.43 -67.09 -9.97
N GLU A 553 27.98 -66.10 -10.67
CA GLU A 553 28.02 -66.08 -12.14
C GLU A 553 28.79 -67.28 -12.71
N SER A 554 29.92 -67.63 -12.08
CA SER A 554 30.72 -68.79 -12.49
C SER A 554 29.95 -70.10 -12.28
N GLN A 555 29.25 -70.24 -11.16
CA GLN A 555 28.39 -71.40 -10.88
C GLN A 555 27.20 -71.49 -11.85
N GLN A 556 26.55 -70.38 -12.18
CA GLN A 556 25.47 -70.34 -13.18
C GLN A 556 25.97 -70.76 -14.57
N LYS A 557 27.14 -70.26 -15.00
CA LYS A 557 27.76 -70.66 -16.27
C LYS A 557 28.08 -72.15 -16.28
N LEU A 558 28.60 -72.69 -15.18
CA LEU A 558 28.89 -74.13 -15.06
C LEU A 558 27.62 -74.98 -15.15
N GLY A 559 26.55 -74.57 -14.46
CA GLY A 559 25.24 -75.23 -14.52
C GLY A 559 24.63 -75.21 -15.93
N GLN A 560 24.74 -74.08 -16.65
CA GLN A 560 24.29 -74.00 -18.05
C GLN A 560 25.10 -74.90 -18.99
N MET A 561 26.41 -75.03 -18.77
CA MET A 561 27.24 -75.96 -19.57
C MET A 561 26.88 -77.42 -19.32
N GLN A 562 26.56 -77.80 -18.08
CA GLN A 562 26.14 -79.17 -17.74
C GLN A 562 24.74 -79.53 -18.26
N ILE A 563 23.86 -78.55 -18.48
CA ILE A 563 22.52 -78.78 -19.08
C ILE A 563 22.62 -78.94 -20.60
N ASN A 564 23.61 -78.31 -21.24
CA ASN A 564 23.80 -78.33 -22.70
C ASN A 564 24.72 -79.47 -23.19
N SER A 565 25.35 -80.23 -22.28
CA SER A 565 26.13 -81.44 -22.55
C SER A 565 25.31 -82.69 -22.29
#